data_AF-K2DAD4-F1
#
_entry.id   AF-K2DAD4-F1
#
_cell.length_a   1.000
_cell.length_b   1.000
_cell.length_c   1.000
_cell.angle_alpha   90.00
_cell.angle_beta   90.00
_cell.angle_gamma   90.00
#
_symmetry.space_group_name_H-M   'P 1'
#
loop_
_entity.id
_entity.type
_entity.pdbx_description
1 polymer ?
#
loop_
_entity_poly.entity_id
_entity_poly.type
_entity_poly.pdbx_seq_one_letter_code
_entity_poly.pdbx_strand_id
1 'polypeptide(L)'
;MVRYKQEFSIQDTTPTDLTGKIRSIDIFGEPQFFVVNISGAGRTNLEEYVSVIAQTPPHTTLVILSEKKLTASNIFIKNAGIMKAQVLENESLFTGTSFDFVDAVMRKD
;
A
#
# COMPACT_ATOMS: atom_id res chain seq x y z
N MET A 1 -0.78 22.02 -7.41
CA MET A 1 -2.08 21.31 -7.50
C MET A 1 -2.06 20.20 -6.48
N VAL A 2 -2.75 20.37 -5.35
CA VAL A 2 -2.78 19.37 -4.26
C VAL A 2 -3.80 18.31 -4.68
N ARG A 3 -3.34 17.10 -5.02
CA ARG A 3 -4.26 15.98 -5.29
C ARG A 3 -4.93 15.59 -3.98
N TYR A 4 -6.26 15.49 -3.97
CA TYR A 4 -7.01 15.05 -2.80
C TYR A 4 -6.70 13.56 -2.54
N LYS A 5 -5.93 13.30 -1.48
CA LYS A 5 -5.53 11.95 -1.05
C LYS A 5 -6.57 11.41 -0.08
N GLN A 6 -7.17 10.27 -0.40
CA GLN A 6 -8.04 9.56 0.53
C GLN A 6 -7.34 8.29 1.02
N GLU A 7 -7.21 8.16 2.34
CA GLU A 7 -6.56 7.01 2.98
C GLU A 7 -7.60 6.15 3.70
N PHE A 8 -7.52 4.84 3.50
CA PHE A 8 -8.38 3.85 4.14
C PHE A 8 -7.54 2.76 4.80
N SER A 9 -7.83 2.49 6.06
CA SER A 9 -7.33 1.32 6.77
C SER A 9 -8.26 0.14 6.52
N ILE A 10 -7.71 -1.06 6.27
CA ILE A 10 -8.57 -2.24 6.09
C ILE A 10 -9.19 -2.76 7.39
N GLN A 11 -8.73 -2.27 8.54
CA GLN A 11 -9.35 -2.61 9.82
C GLN A 11 -10.69 -1.90 10.00
N ASP A 12 -10.84 -0.72 9.38
CA ASP A 12 -11.95 0.20 9.57
C ASP A 12 -12.88 0.28 8.36
N THR A 13 -12.55 -0.43 7.28
CA THR A 13 -13.27 -0.35 6.00
C THR A 13 -13.64 -1.74 5.52
N THR A 14 -14.91 -1.98 5.23
CA THR A 14 -15.36 -3.24 4.63
C THR A 14 -15.14 -3.26 3.11
N PRO A 15 -15.12 -4.44 2.44
CA PRO A 15 -15.02 -4.51 0.99
C PRO A 15 -16.16 -3.77 0.27
N THR A 16 -17.36 -3.80 0.85
CA THR A 16 -18.56 -3.12 0.32
C THR A 16 -18.40 -1.61 0.36
N ASP A 17 -17.90 -1.08 1.47
CA ASP A 17 -17.61 0.37 1.61
C ASP A 17 -16.52 0.81 0.64
N LEU A 18 -15.48 -0.01 0.48
CA LEU A 18 -14.38 0.27 -0.44
C LEU A 18 -14.88 0.31 -1.90
N THR A 19 -15.83 -0.56 -2.27
CA THR A 19 -16.44 -0.57 -3.60
C THR A 19 -17.13 0.75 -3.92
N GLY A 20 -17.92 1.27 -2.97
CA GLY A 20 -18.62 2.54 -3.15
C GLY A 20 -17.66 3.72 -3.32
N LYS A 21 -16.54 3.70 -2.59
CA LYS A 21 -15.54 4.77 -2.65
C LYS A 21 -14.68 4.71 -3.92
N ILE A 22 -14.19 3.52 -4.29
CA ILE A 22 -13.35 3.34 -5.49
C ILE A 22 -14.08 3.69 -6.79
N ARG A 23 -15.40 3.45 -6.83
CA ARG A 23 -16.25 3.78 -7.98
C ARG A 23 -16.83 5.19 -7.94
N SER A 24 -16.63 5.93 -6.85
CA SER A 24 -17.03 7.33 -6.81
C SER A 24 -16.18 8.10 -7.81
N ILE A 25 -16.82 8.85 -8.70
CA ILE A 25 -16.15 9.70 -9.66
C ILE A 25 -16.38 11.12 -9.18
N ASP A 26 -15.31 11.92 -9.10
CA ASP A 26 -15.47 13.34 -8.85
C ASP A 26 -16.26 13.96 -10.01
N ILE A 27 -17.27 14.76 -9.71
CA ILE A 27 -18.14 15.41 -10.70
C ILE A 27 -17.34 16.34 -11.63
N PHE A 28 -16.14 16.73 -11.22
CA PHE A 28 -15.21 17.54 -12.02
C PHE A 28 -14.26 16.71 -12.90
N GLY A 29 -14.36 15.38 -12.88
CA GLY A 29 -13.53 14.48 -13.69
C GLY A 29 -12.07 14.38 -13.24
N GLU A 30 -11.75 14.90 -12.06
CA GLU A 30 -10.40 14.82 -11.51
C GLU A 30 -10.03 13.37 -11.14
N PRO A 31 -8.83 12.90 -11.54
CA PRO A 31 -8.39 11.55 -11.22
C PRO A 31 -8.19 11.40 -9.71
N GLN A 32 -8.98 10.51 -9.10
CA GLN A 32 -8.93 10.28 -7.67
C GLN A 32 -7.69 9.47 -7.27
N PHE A 33 -7.17 9.77 -6.08
CA PHE A 33 -5.99 9.11 -5.52
C PHE A 33 -6.34 8.47 -4.17
N PHE A 34 -6.24 7.15 -4.12
CA PHE A 34 -6.59 6.34 -2.96
C PHE A 34 -5.38 5.60 -2.42
N VAL A 35 -5.28 5.54 -1.09
CA VAL A 35 -4.32 4.70 -0.39
C VAL A 35 -5.06 3.73 0.51
N VAL A 36 -4.83 2.42 0.31
CA VAL A 36 -5.38 1.36 1.15
C VAL A 36 -4.25 0.79 2.00
N ASN A 37 -4.28 1.08 3.30
CA ASN A 37 -3.30 0.61 4.27
C ASN A 37 -3.68 -0.80 4.77
N ILE A 38 -2.88 -1.79 4.38
CA ILE A 38 -3.03 -3.21 4.74
C ILE A 38 -2.09 -3.66 5.87
N SER A 39 -1.41 -2.74 6.55
CA SER A 39 -0.43 -3.05 7.61
C SER A 39 -1.07 -3.81 8.79
N GLY A 40 -2.35 -3.57 9.02
CA GLY A 40 -3.17 -4.20 10.06
C GLY A 40 -3.90 -5.48 9.63
N ALA A 41 -3.65 -5.99 8.43
CA ALA A 41 -4.51 -6.99 7.79
C ALA A 41 -4.53 -8.39 8.42
N GLY A 42 -3.54 -8.74 9.25
CA GLY A 42 -3.52 -9.96 10.06
C GLY A 42 -4.10 -11.21 9.38
N ARG A 43 -5.21 -11.73 9.93
CA ARG A 43 -5.96 -12.91 9.45
C ARG A 43 -7.24 -12.55 8.67
N THR A 44 -7.43 -11.29 8.31
CA THR A 44 -8.63 -10.84 7.59
C THR A 44 -8.68 -11.50 6.21
N ASN A 45 -9.88 -11.88 5.75
CA ASN A 45 -10.03 -12.40 4.40
C ASN A 45 -9.77 -11.28 3.38
N LEU A 46 -8.64 -11.36 2.68
CA LEU A 46 -8.18 -10.36 1.72
C LEU A 46 -8.66 -10.62 0.29
N GLU A 47 -9.25 -11.78 0.02
CA GLU A 47 -9.73 -12.18 -1.31
C GLU A 47 -10.79 -11.23 -1.86
N GLU A 48 -11.75 -10.87 -1.01
CA GLU A 48 -12.84 -9.96 -1.37
C GLU A 48 -12.29 -8.57 -1.72
N TYR A 49 -11.30 -8.06 -0.98
CA TYR A 49 -10.66 -6.78 -1.28
C TYR A 49 -9.94 -6.77 -2.63
N VAL A 50 -9.27 -7.87 -3.00
CA VAL A 50 -8.63 -7.99 -4.32
C VAL A 50 -9.66 -7.89 -5.44
N SER A 51 -10.81 -8.55 -5.27
CA SER A 51 -11.90 -8.51 -6.26
C SER A 51 -12.46 -7.09 -6.46
N VAL A 52 -12.55 -6.32 -5.38
CA VAL A 52 -13.04 -4.94 -5.40
C VAL A 52 -12.01 -4.02 -6.04
N ILE A 53 -10.74 -4.19 -5.69
CA ILE A 53 -9.61 -3.42 -6.24
C ILE A 53 -9.44 -3.68 -7.74
N ALA A 54 -9.64 -4.91 -8.21
CA ALA A 54 -9.58 -5.22 -9.64
C ALA A 54 -10.63 -4.47 -10.48
N GLN A 55 -11.70 -3.96 -9.84
CA GLN A 55 -12.76 -3.17 -10.48
C GLN A 55 -12.49 -1.66 -10.44
N THR A 56 -11.29 -1.24 -10.03
CA THR A 56 -10.90 0.17 -9.99
C THR A 56 -10.94 0.78 -11.40
N PRO A 57 -11.60 1.95 -11.58
CA PRO A 57 -11.60 2.65 -12.85
C PRO A 57 -10.19 3.01 -13.34
N PRO A 58 -9.92 3.02 -14.66
CA PRO A 58 -8.58 3.27 -15.21
C PRO A 58 -8.05 4.70 -14.96
N HIS A 59 -8.94 5.64 -14.63
CA HIS A 59 -8.60 7.03 -14.32
C HIS A 59 -8.30 7.26 -12.83
N THR A 60 -8.39 6.22 -12.00
CA THR A 60 -8.18 6.29 -10.55
C THR A 60 -6.83 5.67 -10.20
N THR A 61 -6.02 6.37 -9.40
CA THR A 61 -4.77 5.82 -8.87
C THR A 61 -5.03 5.20 -7.50
N LEU A 62 -4.78 3.89 -7.37
CA LEU A 62 -4.87 3.17 -6.12
C LEU A 62 -3.48 2.70 -5.68
N VAL A 63 -3.11 3.01 -4.44
CA VAL A 63 -1.88 2.55 -3.80
C VAL A 63 -2.23 1.63 -2.65
N ILE A 64 -1.68 0.42 -2.65
CA ILE A 64 -1.78 -0.51 -1.52
C ILE A 64 -0.50 -0.35 -0.69
N LEU A 65 -0.66 0.11 0.56
CA LEU A 65 0.45 0.39 1.46
C LEU A 65 0.54 -0.69 2.54
N SER A 66 1.76 -1.20 2.75
CA SER A 66 2.06 -2.02 3.92
C SER A 66 3.36 -1.55 4.57
N GLU A 67 3.32 -1.32 5.86
CA GLU A 67 4.49 -0.99 6.70
C GLU A 67 5.34 -2.23 6.99
N LYS A 68 4.77 -3.43 6.81
CA LYS A 68 5.45 -4.70 7.03
C LYS A 68 5.81 -5.32 5.69
N LYS A 69 6.97 -5.97 5.64
CA LYS A 69 7.35 -6.78 4.48
C LYS A 69 6.33 -7.89 4.30
N LEU A 70 5.64 -7.86 3.16
CA LEU A 70 4.70 -8.90 2.77
C LEU A 70 5.47 -10.07 2.15
N THR A 71 5.02 -11.29 2.42
CA THR A 71 5.57 -12.48 1.76
C THR A 71 5.13 -12.53 0.30
N ALA A 72 5.91 -13.15 -0.58
CA ALA A 72 5.51 -13.40 -1.97
C ALA A 72 4.21 -14.23 -2.09
N SER A 73 3.82 -14.93 -1.01
CA SER A 73 2.56 -15.65 -0.92
C SER A 73 1.33 -14.77 -0.67
N ASN A 74 1.51 -13.49 -0.32
CA ASN A 74 0.44 -12.54 -0.06
C ASN A 74 -0.45 -12.38 -1.28
N ILE A 75 -1.76 -12.27 -1.05
CA ILE A 75 -2.73 -12.29 -2.12
C ILE A 75 -2.65 -11.06 -3.05
N PHE A 76 -2.27 -9.89 -2.52
CA PHE A 76 -2.09 -8.69 -3.35
C PHE A 76 -0.87 -8.81 -4.26
N ILE A 77 0.21 -9.42 -3.76
CA ILE A 77 1.42 -9.67 -4.57
C ILE A 77 1.14 -10.72 -5.64
N LYS A 78 0.51 -11.84 -5.27
CA LYS A 78 0.12 -12.90 -6.22
C LYS A 78 -0.78 -12.40 -7.34
N ASN A 79 -1.73 -11.52 -7.02
CA ASN A 79 -2.69 -10.98 -7.98
C ASN A 79 -2.23 -9.66 -8.61
N ALA A 80 -1.01 -9.19 -8.36
CA ALA A 80 -0.52 -7.93 -8.91
C ALA A 80 -0.58 -7.90 -10.45
N GLY A 81 -0.27 -9.02 -11.10
CA GLY A 81 -0.38 -9.15 -12.56
C GLY A 81 -1.82 -8.99 -13.08
N ILE A 82 -2.80 -9.56 -12.38
CA ILE A 82 -4.23 -9.43 -12.74
C ILE A 82 -4.70 -7.98 -12.56
N MET A 83 -4.23 -7.32 -11.50
CA MET A 83 -4.55 -5.93 -11.20
C MET A 83 -3.74 -4.92 -12.03
N LYS A 84 -2.81 -5.39 -12.90
CA LYS A 84 -1.82 -4.55 -13.60
C LYS A 84 -1.08 -3.60 -12.65
N ALA A 85 -0.89 -4.04 -11.40
CA ALA A 85 -0.29 -3.26 -10.35
C ALA A 85 1.24 -3.40 -10.40
N GLN A 86 1.94 -2.29 -10.17
CA GLN A 86 3.38 -2.29 -9.98
C GLN A 86 3.68 -2.52 -8.49
N VAL A 87 4.49 -3.54 -8.18
CA VAL A 87 4.97 -3.79 -6.82
C VAL A 87 6.25 -3.00 -6.58
N LEU A 88 6.26 -2.20 -5.52
CA LEU A 88 7.42 -1.41 -5.11
C LEU A 88 7.83 -1.84 -3.70
N GLU A 89 9.04 -2.38 -3.57
CA GLU A 89 9.63 -2.72 -2.29
C GLU A 89 10.56 -1.58 -1.85
N ASN A 90 10.17 -0.87 -0.79
CA ASN A 90 10.94 0.24 -0.25
C ASN A 90 11.61 -0.22 1.05
N GLU A 91 12.73 -0.92 0.91
CA GLU A 91 13.54 -1.31 2.07
C GLU A 91 14.48 -0.16 2.43
N SER A 92 14.43 0.32 3.68
CA SER A 92 15.52 1.14 4.20
C SER A 92 16.73 0.21 4.36
N LEU A 93 17.71 0.35 3.49
CA LEU A 93 19.01 -0.29 3.68
C LEU A 93 19.60 0.28 4.97
N PHE A 94 19.57 -0.49 6.05
CA PHE A 94 20.26 -0.13 7.28
C PHE A 94 21.75 -0.34 7.02
N THR A 95 22.44 0.73 6.59
CA THR A 95 23.87 0.67 6.24
C THR A 95 24.79 0.80 7.46
N GLY A 96 24.25 0.71 8.67
CA GLY A 96 25.04 0.72 9.91
C GLY A 96 25.36 -0.70 10.36
N THR A 97 26.64 -1.06 10.37
CA THR A 97 27.14 -2.24 11.06
C THR A 97 27.42 -1.91 12.52
N SER A 98 27.38 -2.91 13.41
CA SER A 98 27.77 -2.72 14.82
C SER A 98 29.22 -2.21 14.97
N PHE A 99 30.05 -2.38 13.94
CA PHE A 99 31.40 -1.87 13.87
C PHE A 99 31.47 -0.36 13.64
N ASP A 100 30.50 0.24 12.95
CA ASP A 100 30.45 1.70 12.75
C ASP A 100 30.27 2.45 14.08
N PHE A 101 29.57 1.82 15.05
CA PHE A 101 29.49 2.34 16.41
C PHE A 101 30.83 2.25 17.14
N VAL A 102 31.54 1.12 17.02
CA VAL A 102 32.85 0.92 17.66
C VAL A 102 33.88 1.88 17.07
N ASP A 103 33.91 2.06 15.75
CA ASP A 103 34.80 3.00 15.07
C ASP A 103 34.50 4.45 15.45
N ALA A 104 33.23 4.82 15.66
CA ALA A 104 32.85 6.15 16.13
C ALA A 104 33.29 6.42 17.58
N VAL A 105 33.28 5.40 18.44
CA VAL A 105 33.69 5.50 19.85
C VAL A 105 35.22 5.40 20.02
N MET A 106 35.89 4.64 19.14
CA MET A 106 37.34 4.40 19.15
C MET A 106 38.14 5.41 18.32
N ARG A 107 37.48 6.30 17.55
CA ARG A 107 38.12 7.50 17.01
C ARG A 107 38.53 8.42 18.16
N LYS A 108 39.72 8.15 18.66
CA LYS A 108 40.45 8.98 19.58
C LYS A 108 41.14 10.06 18.74
N ASP A 109 40.78 11.32 18.96
CA ASP A 109 41.64 12.47 18.59
C ASP A 109 43.03 12.32 19.25
#